data_AF-A0A8T1P583-F1
#
_entry.id   AF-A0A8T1P583-F1
#
_cell.length_a   1.000
_cell.length_b   1.000
_cell.length_c   1.000
_cell.angle_alpha   90.00
_cell.angle_beta   90.00
_cell.angle_gamma   90.00
#
_symmetry.space_group_name_H-M   'P 1'
#
loop_
_entity.id
_entity.type
_entity.pdbx_description
1 polymer ?
#
loop_
_entity_poly.entity_id
_entity_poly.type
_entity_poly.pdbx_seq_one_letter_code
_entity_poly.pdbx_strand_id
1 'polypeptide(L)'
;MREGRVLCFLTALVLVAAHGVNGEDPYRFLTWKVTYGDIYPLGVKQQGILINGQFPGPQIDAVTNDNLVINVFNYLREPFLVSWNGIQQRRNSWQDGVYGTNCPIRPGKNFTYIFQVKDQIGSYFYFPSFGFQKAAGGFGGIRIWSRPGIPVPFPSPAGDFTILAGDWFKTNQYILRRLLDSGRNLPFPDGLLINGRGWNGYTFTVDQGKTYRFRISNVGLTTSINFRIQGHSMKLVEVEGSHTLQNTYTSLDIHLGQSYSVLVTADQPVQDYYIVVSSRFTTRVLTTTAILHYSYSSKGVSGPVPIGPTTQIASSLSQARSIRWNLTASGPRPNPQGSYHYGLIKTSRTIMLANSAPYINGKQRYAVNSVSFVPPDTPLKLADYFQIPGVFSVGTISSFPTGGNAYLQTSVMGANFREYVEIVFQNWEDTVQSWHIDGYSFFVMG
;
A
#
# COMPACT_ATOMS: atom_id res chain seq x y z
N MET A 1 -57.64 -5.26 33.08
CA MET A 1 -56.57 -4.29 32.71
C MET A 1 -55.14 -4.78 32.97
N ARG A 2 -54.88 -5.67 33.94
CA ARG A 2 -53.51 -6.13 34.27
C ARG A 2 -52.96 -7.18 33.29
N GLU A 3 -53.79 -8.11 32.83
CA GLU A 3 -53.38 -9.20 31.92
C GLU A 3 -53.04 -8.72 30.50
N GLY A 4 -53.81 -7.78 29.94
CA GLY A 4 -53.52 -7.20 28.62
C GLY A 4 -52.19 -6.43 28.57
N ARG A 5 -51.73 -5.88 29.70
CA ARG A 5 -50.41 -5.21 29.79
C ARG A 5 -49.25 -6.20 29.76
N VAL A 6 -49.42 -7.39 30.35
CA VAL A 6 -48.39 -8.44 30.36
C VAL A 6 -48.26 -9.06 28.97
N LEU A 7 -49.39 -9.30 28.29
CA LEU A 7 -49.38 -9.84 26.93
C LEU A 7 -48.75 -8.87 25.93
N CYS A 8 -49.06 -7.56 26.01
CA CYS A 8 -48.40 -6.53 25.19
C CYS A 8 -46.89 -6.40 25.46
N PHE A 9 -46.46 -6.57 26.72
CA PHE A 9 -45.03 -6.54 27.05
C PHE A 9 -44.30 -7.76 26.48
N LEU A 10 -44.90 -8.95 26.57
CA LEU A 10 -44.32 -10.18 26.02
C LEU A 10 -44.27 -10.15 24.49
N THR A 11 -45.30 -9.65 23.81
CA THR A 11 -45.26 -9.49 22.34
C THR A 11 -44.27 -8.42 21.90
N ALA A 12 -44.13 -7.31 22.63
CA ALA A 12 -43.08 -6.33 22.37
C ALA A 12 -41.67 -6.91 22.57
N LEU A 13 -41.46 -7.73 23.61
CA LEU A 13 -40.17 -8.38 23.86
C LEU A 13 -39.83 -9.40 22.77
N VAL A 14 -40.82 -10.16 22.30
CA VAL A 14 -40.67 -11.12 21.18
C VAL A 14 -40.40 -10.38 19.87
N LEU A 15 -41.04 -9.23 19.62
CA LEU A 15 -40.76 -8.40 18.44
C LEU A 15 -39.36 -7.77 18.48
N VAL A 16 -38.89 -7.34 19.66
CA VAL A 16 -37.52 -6.84 19.85
C VAL A 16 -36.49 -7.96 19.70
N ALA A 17 -36.78 -9.17 20.20
CA ALA A 17 -35.91 -10.33 20.05
C ALA A 17 -35.90 -10.89 18.61
N ALA A 18 -37.04 -10.88 17.92
CA ALA A 18 -37.17 -11.31 16.52
C ALA A 18 -36.64 -10.26 15.53
N HIS A 19 -36.49 -9.01 15.96
CA HIS A 19 -35.87 -7.92 15.21
C HIS A 19 -34.59 -7.43 15.89
N GLY A 20 -33.81 -8.36 16.44
CA GLY A 20 -32.46 -8.08 16.91
C GLY A 20 -31.65 -7.48 15.77
N VAL A 21 -31.66 -6.15 15.67
CA VAL A 21 -30.77 -5.40 14.80
C VAL A 21 -29.39 -5.61 15.40
N ASN A 22 -28.60 -6.49 14.81
CA ASN A 22 -27.17 -6.52 15.06
C ASN A 22 -26.63 -5.16 14.61
N GLY A 23 -26.52 -4.22 15.55
CA GLY A 23 -25.92 -2.90 15.33
C GLY A 23 -24.40 -2.93 15.19
N GLU A 24 -23.82 -4.13 15.08
CA GLU A 24 -22.40 -4.34 14.89
C GLU A 24 -22.03 -4.29 13.41
N ASP A 25 -20.84 -3.76 13.11
CA ASP A 25 -20.34 -3.75 11.74
C ASP A 25 -20.00 -5.17 11.26
N PRO A 26 -20.17 -5.48 9.95
CA PRO A 26 -19.97 -6.83 9.42
C PRO A 26 -18.54 -7.35 9.65
N TYR A 27 -18.43 -8.64 9.95
CA TYR A 27 -17.15 -9.34 10.07
C TYR A 27 -16.81 -10.12 8.80
N ARG A 28 -15.54 -10.06 8.38
CA ARG A 28 -14.97 -10.87 7.30
C ARG A 28 -13.88 -11.77 7.87
N PHE A 29 -14.10 -13.07 7.79
CA PHE A 29 -13.15 -14.06 8.27
C PHE A 29 -12.34 -14.61 7.11
N LEU A 30 -11.02 -14.52 7.20
CA LEU A 30 -10.07 -15.02 6.22
C LEU A 30 -9.10 -15.97 6.91
N THR A 31 -8.83 -17.10 6.27
CA THR A 31 -7.79 -18.04 6.72
C THR A 31 -6.72 -18.16 5.66
N TRP A 32 -5.49 -17.85 6.03
CA TRP A 32 -4.35 -17.82 5.14
C TRP A 32 -3.33 -18.87 5.53
N LYS A 33 -2.98 -19.73 4.58
CA LYS A 33 -1.86 -20.67 4.67
C LYS A 33 -0.69 -20.09 3.87
N VAL A 34 0.35 -19.66 4.58
CA VAL A 34 1.54 -19.07 3.98
C VAL A 34 2.59 -20.16 3.77
N THR A 35 2.98 -20.39 2.53
CA THR A 35 3.85 -21.51 2.13
C THR A 35 4.90 -21.04 1.13
N TYR A 36 6.01 -21.76 1.04
CA TYR A 36 6.87 -21.68 -0.14
C TYR A 36 6.27 -22.51 -1.26
N GLY A 37 6.35 -22.01 -2.49
CA GLY A 37 5.97 -22.75 -3.69
C GLY A 37 6.61 -22.20 -4.94
N ASP A 38 6.37 -22.87 -6.06
CA ASP A 38 6.94 -22.49 -7.34
C ASP A 38 6.14 -21.35 -7.99
N ILE A 39 6.85 -20.30 -8.40
CA ILE A 39 6.30 -19.15 -9.14
C ILE A 39 7.10 -18.91 -10.42
N TYR A 40 6.47 -18.27 -11.42
CA TYR A 40 7.05 -18.03 -12.75
C TYR A 40 6.91 -16.56 -13.20
N PRO A 41 7.36 -15.59 -12.39
CA PRO A 41 7.11 -14.17 -12.62
C PRO A 41 7.66 -13.64 -13.95
N LEU A 42 8.90 -14.01 -14.28
CA LEU A 42 9.57 -13.65 -15.55
C LEU A 42 9.76 -14.86 -16.46
N GLY A 43 8.82 -15.83 -16.41
CA GLY A 43 8.91 -17.09 -17.16
C GLY A 43 9.95 -18.08 -16.62
N VAL A 44 10.69 -17.71 -15.57
CA VAL A 44 11.70 -18.56 -14.91
C VAL A 44 11.15 -19.05 -13.58
N LYS A 45 11.25 -20.37 -13.36
CA LYS A 45 10.87 -21.03 -12.10
C LYS A 45 11.69 -20.49 -10.93
N GLN A 46 11.01 -20.02 -9.88
CA GLN A 46 11.61 -19.56 -8.63
C GLN A 46 10.77 -20.03 -7.43
N GLN A 47 11.42 -20.19 -6.27
CA GLN A 47 10.70 -20.37 -5.02
C GLN A 47 10.20 -19.01 -4.53
N GLY A 48 8.89 -18.86 -4.41
CA GLY A 48 8.22 -17.67 -3.89
C GLY A 48 7.33 -17.97 -2.69
N ILE A 49 6.82 -16.93 -2.05
CA ILE A 49 5.83 -17.01 -0.98
C ILE A 49 4.44 -17.01 -1.61
N LEU A 50 3.69 -18.08 -1.35
CA LEU A 50 2.30 -18.25 -1.74
C LEU A 50 1.38 -18.06 -0.53
N ILE A 51 0.26 -17.40 -0.74
CA ILE A 51 -0.83 -17.34 0.24
C ILE A 51 -2.00 -18.14 -0.33
N ASN A 52 -2.40 -19.20 0.37
CA ASN A 52 -3.41 -20.15 -0.11
C ASN A 52 -3.08 -20.71 -1.52
N GLY A 53 -1.79 -20.95 -1.79
CA GLY A 53 -1.31 -21.47 -3.07
C GLY A 53 -1.28 -20.45 -4.22
N GLN A 54 -1.51 -19.16 -3.95
CA GLN A 54 -1.60 -18.12 -4.97
C GLN A 54 -0.43 -17.12 -4.89
N PHE A 55 0.03 -16.70 -6.07
CA PHE A 55 0.89 -15.53 -6.26
C PHE A 55 0.45 -14.76 -7.52
N PRO A 56 0.14 -13.45 -7.41
CA PRO A 56 -0.02 -12.67 -6.18
C PRO A 56 -1.02 -13.30 -5.20
N GLY A 57 -0.96 -12.90 -3.94
CA GLY A 57 -1.88 -13.39 -2.90
C GLY A 57 -3.34 -13.02 -3.16
N PRO A 58 -4.28 -13.68 -2.47
CA PRO A 58 -5.72 -13.46 -2.67
C PRO A 58 -6.11 -12.00 -2.40
N GLN A 59 -6.99 -11.46 -3.25
CA GLN A 59 -7.59 -10.14 -3.04
C GLN A 59 -8.43 -10.12 -1.76
N ILE A 60 -8.23 -9.11 -0.91
CA ILE A 60 -9.17 -8.79 0.16
C ILE A 60 -10.20 -7.82 -0.39
N ASP A 61 -11.46 -8.18 -0.23
CA ASP A 61 -12.62 -7.33 -0.52
C ASP A 61 -13.36 -7.03 0.78
N ALA A 62 -13.44 -5.74 1.11
CA ALA A 62 -14.13 -5.24 2.29
C ALA A 62 -15.02 -4.06 1.91
N VAL A 63 -16.02 -3.78 2.74
CA VAL A 63 -16.78 -2.52 2.70
C VAL A 63 -16.32 -1.64 3.86
N THR A 64 -16.41 -0.33 3.73
CA THR A 64 -16.14 0.60 4.83
C THR A 64 -16.88 0.19 6.12
N ASN A 65 -16.14 0.24 7.23
CA ASN A 65 -16.41 -0.24 8.57
C ASN A 65 -16.37 -1.76 8.78
N ASP A 66 -16.15 -2.59 7.75
CA ASP A 66 -16.00 -4.04 7.97
C ASP A 66 -14.87 -4.34 8.97
N ASN A 67 -15.10 -5.32 9.83
CA ASN A 67 -14.11 -5.91 10.71
C ASN A 67 -13.41 -7.07 9.98
N LEU A 68 -12.11 -6.95 9.74
CA LEU A 68 -11.30 -7.98 9.13
C LEU A 68 -10.67 -8.85 10.23
N VAL A 69 -10.93 -10.17 10.16
CA VAL A 69 -10.36 -11.19 11.03
C VAL A 69 -9.57 -12.18 10.17
N ILE A 70 -8.25 -12.04 10.18
CA ILE A 70 -7.36 -12.75 9.25
C ILE A 70 -6.42 -13.66 10.05
N ASN A 71 -6.72 -14.96 10.04
CA ASN A 71 -5.89 -15.98 10.70
C ASN A 71 -4.78 -16.45 9.75
N VAL A 72 -3.54 -16.08 10.07
CA VAL A 72 -2.36 -16.35 9.24
C VAL A 72 -1.57 -17.51 9.84
N PHE A 73 -1.57 -18.65 9.16
CA PHE A 73 -0.76 -19.81 9.48
C PHE A 73 0.58 -19.75 8.74
N ASN A 74 1.66 -19.70 9.50
CA ASN A 74 3.00 -19.68 8.94
C ASN A 74 3.54 -21.11 8.75
N TYR A 75 3.50 -21.62 7.51
CA TYR A 75 4.14 -22.88 7.12
C TYR A 75 5.50 -22.66 6.44
N LEU A 76 6.06 -21.44 6.51
CA LEU A 76 7.43 -21.20 6.11
C LEU A 76 8.38 -21.79 7.15
N ARG A 77 9.63 -22.02 6.72
CA ARG A 77 10.74 -22.44 7.59
C ARG A 77 11.39 -21.26 8.35
N GLU A 78 10.79 -20.09 8.32
CA GLU A 78 11.30 -18.87 8.93
C GLU A 78 10.15 -18.01 9.51
N PRO A 79 10.45 -17.06 10.42
CA PRO A 79 9.43 -16.19 10.98
C PRO A 79 8.77 -15.30 9.92
N PHE A 80 7.52 -14.93 10.12
CA PHE A 80 6.71 -14.23 9.13
C PHE A 80 5.88 -13.10 9.77
N LEU A 81 5.72 -12.00 9.04
CA LEU A 81 4.80 -10.91 9.37
C LEU A 81 4.14 -10.40 8.10
N VAL A 82 2.90 -9.92 8.21
CA VAL A 82 2.17 -9.24 7.13
C VAL A 82 1.87 -7.82 7.55
N SER A 83 2.21 -6.85 6.70
CA SER A 83 1.76 -5.46 6.87
C SER A 83 0.65 -5.12 5.86
N TRP A 84 -0.24 -4.22 6.27
CA TRP A 84 -1.44 -3.81 5.56
C TRP A 84 -1.27 -2.37 5.05
N ASN A 85 -0.49 -2.21 3.98
CA ASN A 85 -0.04 -0.90 3.46
C ASN A 85 -1.19 0.09 3.29
N GLY A 86 -1.18 1.16 4.10
CA GLY A 86 -2.16 2.25 4.06
C GLY A 86 -3.42 2.01 4.92
N ILE A 87 -3.59 0.85 5.55
CA ILE A 87 -4.62 0.66 6.58
C ILE A 87 -4.15 1.36 7.86
N GLN A 88 -4.98 2.26 8.40
CA GLN A 88 -4.58 3.17 9.47
C GLN A 88 -4.52 2.53 10.86
N GLN A 89 -4.99 1.28 11.02
CA GLN A 89 -4.94 0.55 12.28
C GLN A 89 -5.36 1.40 13.50
N ARG A 90 -6.44 2.20 13.34
CA ARG A 90 -6.80 3.28 14.28
C ARG A 90 -6.88 2.77 15.71
N ARG A 91 -6.03 3.31 16.59
CA ARG A 91 -5.89 2.95 18.01
C ARG A 91 -5.48 1.49 18.27
N ASN A 92 -5.07 0.75 17.24
CA ASN A 92 -4.73 -0.67 17.34
C ASN A 92 -3.50 -1.05 16.50
N SER A 93 -2.37 -0.39 16.75
CA SER A 93 -1.10 -0.72 16.06
C SER A 93 -0.56 -2.14 16.38
N TRP A 94 -1.23 -2.94 17.23
CA TRP A 94 -0.88 -4.35 17.46
C TRP A 94 -1.21 -5.23 16.24
N GLN A 95 -1.95 -4.69 15.28
CA GLN A 95 -2.41 -5.39 14.08
C GLN A 95 -1.65 -4.95 12.84
N ASP A 96 -0.69 -4.04 13.00
CA ASP A 96 0.04 -3.43 11.90
C ASP A 96 1.01 -4.42 11.24
N GLY A 97 1.50 -5.37 12.03
CA GLY A 97 2.29 -6.49 11.52
C GLY A 97 3.63 -6.03 10.93
N VAL A 98 4.27 -5.06 11.57
CA VAL A 98 5.64 -4.64 11.28
C VAL A 98 6.54 -5.04 12.44
N TYR A 99 7.85 -5.14 12.19
CA TYR A 99 8.82 -5.59 13.20
C TYR A 99 8.83 -4.70 14.47
N GLY A 100 8.47 -3.41 14.35
CA GLY A 100 8.37 -2.50 15.49
C GLY A 100 7.15 -2.73 16.40
N THR A 101 6.10 -3.39 15.92
CA THR A 101 4.83 -3.56 16.66
C THR A 101 4.55 -4.99 17.08
N ASN A 102 5.04 -5.97 16.31
CA ASN A 102 4.73 -7.39 16.49
C ASN A 102 6.00 -8.25 16.54
N CYS A 103 5.99 -9.26 17.42
CA CYS A 103 6.92 -10.38 17.27
C CYS A 103 6.53 -11.19 16.02
N PRO A 104 7.49 -11.59 15.17
CA PRO A 104 7.21 -12.43 14.02
C PRO A 104 6.53 -13.77 14.37
N ILE A 105 5.57 -14.19 13.54
CA ILE A 105 4.88 -15.48 13.66
C ILE A 105 5.91 -16.58 13.41
N ARG A 106 6.20 -17.41 14.41
CA ARG A 106 7.18 -18.49 14.28
C ARG A 106 6.71 -19.57 13.29
N PRO A 107 7.65 -20.32 12.68
CA PRO A 107 7.32 -21.50 11.87
C PRO A 107 6.35 -22.46 12.60
N GLY A 108 5.33 -22.94 11.89
CA GLY A 108 4.31 -23.84 12.42
C GLY A 108 3.34 -23.21 13.41
N LYS A 109 3.40 -21.89 13.62
CA LYS A 109 2.46 -21.13 14.46
C LYS A 109 1.53 -20.29 13.59
N ASN A 110 0.52 -19.72 14.23
CA ASN A 110 -0.40 -18.78 13.61
C ASN A 110 -0.55 -17.51 14.45
N PHE A 111 -1.13 -16.50 13.82
CA PHE A 111 -1.57 -15.29 14.49
C PHE A 111 -2.80 -14.75 13.76
N THR A 112 -3.78 -14.27 14.53
CA THR A 112 -5.00 -13.68 13.97
C THR A 112 -4.91 -12.17 14.05
N TYR A 113 -4.84 -11.52 12.89
CA TYR A 113 -4.97 -10.07 12.77
C TYR A 113 -6.45 -9.69 12.84
N ILE A 114 -6.80 -8.74 13.70
CA ILE A 114 -8.18 -8.28 13.94
C ILE A 114 -8.23 -6.76 13.91
N PHE A 115 -8.71 -6.19 12.82
CA PHE A 115 -8.81 -4.74 12.67
C PHE A 115 -10.02 -4.30 11.85
N GLN A 116 -10.48 -3.08 12.12
CA GLN A 116 -11.59 -2.46 11.40
C GLN A 116 -11.05 -1.52 10.32
N VAL A 117 -11.54 -1.61 9.09
CA VAL A 117 -11.15 -0.67 8.02
C VAL A 117 -11.79 0.72 8.15
N LYS A 118 -12.73 0.87 9.10
CA LYS A 118 -13.38 2.13 9.46
C LYS A 118 -13.90 2.87 8.22
N ASP A 119 -13.79 4.18 8.19
CA ASP A 119 -14.15 5.09 7.11
C ASP A 119 -13.27 4.98 5.85
N GLN A 120 -12.24 4.14 5.82
CA GLN A 120 -11.38 4.00 4.64
C GLN A 120 -12.18 3.42 3.46
N ILE A 121 -11.96 3.99 2.27
CA ILE A 121 -12.52 3.54 0.99
C ILE A 121 -11.41 3.72 -0.03
N GLY A 122 -11.11 2.71 -0.84
CA GLY A 122 -10.08 2.85 -1.86
C GLY A 122 -9.28 1.59 -2.10
N SER A 123 -8.04 1.79 -2.52
CA SER A 123 -7.14 0.79 -3.04
C SER A 123 -5.90 0.72 -2.16
N TYR A 124 -5.66 -0.46 -1.59
CA TYR A 124 -4.55 -0.74 -0.70
C TYR A 124 -3.94 -2.10 -1.08
N PHE A 125 -2.87 -2.50 -0.42
CA PHE A 125 -2.29 -3.83 -0.61
C PHE A 125 -1.65 -4.30 0.69
N TYR A 126 -1.34 -5.59 0.76
CA TYR A 126 -0.56 -6.16 1.85
C TYR A 126 0.71 -6.81 1.31
N PHE A 127 1.70 -6.98 2.17
CA PHE A 127 2.95 -7.65 1.81
C PHE A 127 3.68 -8.24 3.03
N PRO A 128 4.59 -9.21 2.82
CA PRO A 128 5.46 -9.71 3.87
C PRO A 128 6.44 -8.62 4.35
N SER A 129 6.33 -8.21 5.60
CA SER A 129 7.09 -7.08 6.16
C SER A 129 8.37 -7.49 6.91
N PHE A 130 8.66 -8.79 6.98
CA PHE A 130 9.79 -9.33 7.72
C PHE A 130 10.91 -9.82 6.80
N GLY A 131 12.18 -9.62 7.21
CA GLY A 131 13.33 -10.34 6.64
C GLY A 131 13.54 -10.21 5.13
N PHE A 132 13.11 -9.10 4.52
CA PHE A 132 13.15 -8.88 3.06
C PHE A 132 12.29 -9.87 2.25
N GLN A 133 11.31 -10.51 2.89
CA GLN A 133 10.43 -11.52 2.28
C GLN A 133 9.53 -10.99 1.16
N LYS A 134 9.23 -9.68 1.15
CA LYS A 134 8.52 -9.03 0.02
C LYS A 134 9.17 -9.32 -1.33
N ALA A 135 10.50 -9.50 -1.36
CA ALA A 135 11.24 -9.86 -2.57
C ALA A 135 10.91 -11.26 -3.12
N ALA A 136 10.36 -12.15 -2.28
CA ALA A 136 9.89 -13.47 -2.67
C ALA A 136 8.39 -13.47 -3.05
N GLY A 137 7.75 -12.31 -3.15
CA GLY A 137 6.33 -12.18 -3.42
C GLY A 137 5.49 -12.12 -2.15
N GLY A 138 4.41 -12.91 -2.07
CA GLY A 138 3.47 -12.91 -0.95
C GLY A 138 2.65 -11.62 -0.78
N PHE A 139 2.70 -10.69 -1.73
CA PHE A 139 1.88 -9.48 -1.74
C PHE A 139 0.54 -9.72 -2.43
N GLY A 140 -0.48 -8.94 -2.07
CA GLY A 140 -1.81 -9.00 -2.70
C GLY A 140 -2.62 -7.73 -2.46
N GLY A 141 -3.71 -7.56 -3.21
CA GLY A 141 -4.52 -6.35 -3.17
C GLY A 141 -5.54 -6.34 -2.02
N ILE A 142 -5.90 -5.14 -1.58
CA ILE A 142 -7.01 -4.86 -0.66
C ILE A 142 -7.88 -3.80 -1.32
N ARG A 143 -9.17 -4.11 -1.47
CA ARG A 143 -10.17 -3.20 -2.01
C ARG A 143 -11.19 -2.93 -0.94
N ILE A 144 -11.31 -1.66 -0.57
CA ILE A 144 -12.34 -1.22 0.37
C ILE A 144 -13.37 -0.41 -0.41
N TRP A 145 -14.59 -0.93 -0.42
CA TRP A 145 -15.74 -0.35 -1.10
C TRP A 145 -16.47 0.67 -0.23
N SER A 146 -17.14 1.62 -0.86
CA SER A 146 -18.12 2.45 -0.17
C SER A 146 -19.34 1.61 0.22
N ARG A 147 -20.00 1.98 1.31
CA ARG A 147 -21.26 1.36 1.73
C ARG A 147 -22.38 1.81 0.77
N PRO A 148 -23.41 0.97 0.52
CA PRO A 148 -24.61 1.42 -0.16
C PRO A 148 -25.16 2.73 0.43
N GLY A 149 -25.51 3.68 -0.42
CA GLY A 149 -25.98 5.01 -0.01
C GLY A 149 -24.89 6.04 0.27
N ILE A 150 -23.61 5.66 0.33
CA ILE A 150 -22.48 6.61 0.36
C ILE A 150 -21.98 6.81 -1.07
N PRO A 151 -22.29 7.97 -1.70
CA PRO A 151 -21.87 8.22 -3.07
C PRO A 151 -20.37 8.44 -3.16
N VAL A 152 -19.73 7.83 -4.15
CA VAL A 152 -18.38 8.19 -4.59
C VAL A 152 -18.46 9.27 -5.68
N PRO A 153 -17.47 10.15 -5.83
CA PRO A 153 -17.56 11.33 -6.71
C PRO A 153 -17.39 11.00 -8.21
N PHE A 154 -17.82 9.82 -8.65
CA PHE A 154 -17.78 9.38 -10.05
C PHE A 154 -18.85 8.31 -10.31
N PRO A 155 -19.32 8.14 -11.55
CA PRO A 155 -20.28 7.09 -11.90
C PRO A 155 -19.72 5.69 -11.63
N SER A 156 -20.62 4.75 -11.32
CA SER A 156 -20.25 3.34 -11.16
C SER A 156 -19.60 2.80 -12.45
N PRO A 157 -18.36 2.27 -12.39
CA PRO A 157 -17.71 1.68 -13.55
C PRO A 157 -18.35 0.33 -13.90
N ALA A 158 -18.22 -0.10 -15.15
CA ALA A 158 -18.67 -1.41 -15.62
C ALA A 158 -17.85 -2.58 -15.05
N GLY A 159 -16.61 -2.30 -14.62
CA GLY A 159 -15.74 -3.26 -13.95
C GLY A 159 -14.63 -2.56 -13.17
N ASP A 160 -14.00 -3.30 -12.27
CA ASP A 160 -12.99 -2.78 -11.35
C ASP A 160 -11.84 -3.79 -11.25
N PHE A 161 -10.66 -3.40 -11.73
CA PHE A 161 -9.47 -4.24 -11.85
C PHE A 161 -8.38 -3.82 -10.87
N THR A 162 -7.78 -4.80 -10.20
CA THR A 162 -6.55 -4.61 -9.42
C THR A 162 -5.32 -4.83 -10.29
N ILE A 163 -4.37 -3.90 -10.22
CA ILE A 163 -3.05 -3.97 -10.83
C ILE A 163 -2.00 -3.84 -9.72
N LEU A 164 -1.29 -4.93 -9.45
CA LEU A 164 -0.10 -4.95 -8.61
C LEU A 164 1.12 -4.97 -9.53
N ALA A 165 1.83 -3.85 -9.59
CA ALA A 165 2.97 -3.67 -10.47
C ALA A 165 4.24 -3.30 -9.70
N GLY A 166 5.41 -3.67 -10.20
CA GLY A 166 6.67 -3.36 -9.53
C GLY A 166 7.86 -4.13 -10.09
N ASP A 167 9.05 -3.78 -9.61
CA ASP A 167 10.28 -4.50 -9.95
C ASP A 167 10.35 -5.91 -9.38
N TRP A 168 11.06 -6.77 -10.10
CA TRP A 168 11.31 -8.15 -9.72
C TRP A 168 12.77 -8.54 -9.89
N PHE A 169 13.24 -9.34 -8.94
CA PHE A 169 14.58 -9.90 -8.91
C PHE A 169 14.49 -11.42 -9.11
N LYS A 170 15.28 -11.96 -10.04
CA LYS A 170 15.46 -13.41 -10.16
C LYS A 170 16.33 -13.98 -9.06
N THR A 171 17.17 -13.13 -8.47
CA THR A 171 18.01 -13.49 -7.32
C THR A 171 17.13 -13.72 -6.09
N ASN A 172 17.37 -14.82 -5.41
CA ASN A 172 16.64 -15.20 -4.20
C ASN A 172 16.78 -14.14 -3.08
N GLN A 173 15.68 -13.90 -2.36
CA GLN A 173 15.56 -12.95 -1.25
C GLN A 173 16.64 -13.10 -0.16
N TYR A 174 17.11 -14.32 0.15
CA TYR A 174 18.17 -14.54 1.14
C TYR A 174 19.51 -13.96 0.68
N ILE A 175 19.81 -14.05 -0.62
CA ILE A 175 21.02 -13.49 -1.20
C ILE A 175 20.90 -11.97 -1.23
N LEU A 176 19.77 -11.44 -1.69
CA LEU A 176 19.51 -9.99 -1.69
C LEU A 176 19.63 -9.39 -0.29
N ARG A 177 19.04 -10.05 0.72
CA ARG A 177 19.18 -9.65 2.13
C ARG A 177 20.63 -9.68 2.59
N ARG A 178 21.38 -10.74 2.29
CA ARG A 178 22.81 -10.83 2.67
C ARG A 178 23.65 -9.73 2.03
N LEU A 179 23.34 -9.31 0.80
CA LEU A 179 24.00 -8.17 0.16
C LEU A 179 23.76 -6.89 0.97
N LEU A 180 22.51 -6.58 1.30
CA LEU A 180 22.15 -5.43 2.13
C LEU A 180 22.81 -5.48 3.52
N ASP A 181 22.76 -6.63 4.20
CA ASP A 181 23.37 -6.83 5.52
C ASP A 181 24.92 -6.68 5.50
N SER A 182 25.53 -6.92 4.33
CA SER A 182 26.96 -6.70 4.09
C SER A 182 27.31 -5.24 3.76
N GLY A 183 26.33 -4.35 3.63
CA GLY A 183 26.53 -2.95 3.24
C GLY A 183 26.72 -2.78 1.73
N ARG A 184 26.18 -3.69 0.91
CA ARG A 184 26.17 -3.58 -0.56
C ARG A 184 24.77 -3.23 -1.05
N ASN A 185 24.70 -2.40 -2.07
CA ASN A 185 23.44 -2.07 -2.74
C ASN A 185 22.85 -3.30 -3.44
N LEU A 186 21.54 -3.30 -3.61
CA LEU A 186 20.86 -4.30 -4.45
C LEU A 186 21.37 -4.19 -5.90
N PRO A 187 21.42 -5.30 -6.64
CA PRO A 187 21.66 -5.24 -8.07
C PRO A 187 20.53 -4.46 -8.76
N PHE A 188 20.70 -4.13 -10.03
CA PHE A 188 19.59 -3.61 -10.82
C PHE A 188 18.53 -4.71 -11.02
N PRO A 189 17.22 -4.43 -10.94
CA PRO A 189 16.19 -5.46 -11.12
C PRO A 189 16.24 -6.15 -12.49
N ASP A 190 15.77 -7.39 -12.52
CA ASP A 190 15.76 -8.22 -13.73
C ASP A 190 14.59 -7.90 -14.67
N GLY A 191 13.50 -7.34 -14.13
CA GLY A 191 12.31 -7.00 -14.89
C GLY A 191 11.25 -6.32 -14.04
N LEU A 192 10.11 -6.03 -14.66
CA LEU A 192 8.90 -5.53 -14.01
C LEU A 192 7.78 -6.56 -14.16
N LEU A 193 6.85 -6.57 -13.21
CA LEU A 193 5.67 -7.42 -13.22
C LEU A 193 4.38 -6.60 -13.28
N ILE A 194 3.35 -7.20 -13.86
CA ILE A 194 1.95 -6.80 -13.73
C ILE A 194 1.19 -8.04 -13.23
N ASN A 195 0.59 -7.95 -12.04
CA ASN A 195 -0.13 -9.06 -11.40
C ASN A 195 0.68 -10.37 -11.34
N GLY A 196 1.97 -10.25 -10.98
CA GLY A 196 2.88 -11.39 -10.84
C GLY A 196 3.35 -12.00 -12.16
N ARG A 197 3.07 -11.35 -13.30
CA ARG A 197 3.43 -11.83 -14.64
C ARG A 197 4.33 -10.82 -15.37
N GLY A 198 5.25 -11.34 -16.18
CA GLY A 198 6.07 -10.56 -17.09
C GLY A 198 5.34 -10.16 -18.37
N TRP A 199 6.11 -9.92 -19.43
CA TRP A 199 5.64 -9.40 -20.71
C TRP A 199 4.41 -10.13 -21.27
N ASN A 200 3.34 -9.37 -21.54
CA ASN A 200 2.04 -9.84 -22.06
C ASN A 200 1.43 -11.01 -21.27
N GLY A 201 1.83 -11.22 -20.02
CA GLY A 201 1.43 -12.40 -19.25
C GLY A 201 0.09 -12.26 -18.52
N TYR A 202 -0.59 -11.11 -18.64
CA TYR A 202 -1.89 -10.85 -18.02
C TYR A 202 -2.81 -10.12 -19.01
N THR A 203 -4.11 -10.45 -18.98
CA THR A 203 -5.13 -9.85 -19.85
C THR A 203 -6.27 -9.27 -19.01
N PHE A 204 -6.68 -8.05 -19.34
CA PHE A 204 -7.85 -7.38 -18.80
C PHE A 204 -8.89 -7.24 -19.92
N THR A 205 -10.08 -7.81 -19.73
CA THR A 205 -11.13 -7.80 -20.76
C THR A 205 -12.10 -6.65 -20.54
N VAL A 206 -12.39 -5.89 -21.60
CA VAL A 206 -13.28 -4.72 -21.57
C VAL A 206 -14.26 -4.75 -22.76
N ASP A 207 -15.42 -4.15 -22.55
CA ASP A 207 -16.43 -3.94 -23.58
C ASP A 207 -16.33 -2.52 -24.12
N GLN A 208 -16.38 -2.39 -25.45
CA GLN A 208 -16.29 -1.10 -26.13
C GLN A 208 -17.37 -0.13 -25.62
N GLY A 209 -16.98 1.12 -25.40
CA GLY A 209 -17.84 2.20 -24.91
C GLY A 209 -18.14 2.18 -23.42
N LYS A 210 -17.68 1.16 -22.68
CA LYS A 210 -17.82 1.09 -21.21
C LYS A 210 -16.61 1.72 -20.51
N THR A 211 -16.83 2.18 -19.28
CA THR A 211 -15.78 2.74 -18.42
C THR A 211 -15.43 1.78 -17.31
N TYR A 212 -14.13 1.51 -17.13
CA TYR A 212 -13.58 0.60 -16.12
C TYR A 212 -12.70 1.36 -15.14
N ARG A 213 -12.62 0.87 -13.91
CA ARG A 213 -11.67 1.36 -12.91
C ARG A 213 -10.45 0.45 -12.86
N PHE A 214 -9.26 1.04 -12.90
CA PHE A 214 -7.99 0.35 -12.68
C PHE A 214 -7.35 0.88 -11.40
N ARG A 215 -7.11 -0.01 -10.44
CA ARG A 215 -6.49 0.25 -9.14
C ARG A 215 -5.04 -0.20 -9.19
N ILE A 216 -4.13 0.74 -9.38
CA ILE A 216 -2.71 0.45 -9.61
C ILE A 216 -1.91 0.71 -8.35
N SER A 217 -1.27 -0.34 -7.82
CA SER A 217 -0.40 -0.27 -6.65
C SER A 217 1.03 -0.63 -7.03
N ASN A 218 2.00 0.21 -6.65
CA ASN A 218 3.42 -0.12 -6.79
C ASN A 218 3.90 -0.99 -5.62
N VAL A 219 3.95 -2.30 -5.87
CA VAL A 219 4.38 -3.34 -4.92
C VAL A 219 5.86 -3.70 -5.06
N GLY A 220 6.64 -2.92 -5.80
CA GLY A 220 8.07 -3.13 -6.01
C GLY A 220 8.93 -2.97 -4.76
N LEU A 221 10.25 -3.08 -4.93
CA LEU A 221 11.23 -2.91 -3.87
C LEU A 221 12.07 -1.64 -4.04
N THR A 222 12.35 -1.26 -5.29
CA THR A 222 13.37 -0.23 -5.57
C THR A 222 12.93 0.82 -6.58
N THR A 223 12.00 0.49 -7.49
CA THR A 223 11.72 1.36 -8.65
C THR A 223 10.39 2.08 -8.55
N SER A 224 10.39 3.38 -8.86
CA SER A 224 9.19 4.07 -9.31
C SER A 224 8.78 3.56 -10.68
N ILE A 225 7.49 3.48 -10.95
CA ILE A 225 6.96 2.98 -12.22
C ILE A 225 6.14 4.07 -12.92
N ASN A 226 6.09 4.02 -14.26
CA ASN A 226 5.16 4.77 -15.07
C ASN A 226 4.13 3.82 -15.67
N PHE A 227 2.85 4.12 -15.49
CA PHE A 227 1.71 3.37 -16.01
C PHE A 227 1.03 4.13 -17.15
N ARG A 228 0.65 3.44 -18.22
CA ARG A 228 -0.12 4.00 -19.35
C ARG A 228 -0.83 2.90 -20.13
N ILE A 229 -1.83 3.29 -20.92
CA ILE A 229 -2.58 2.38 -21.79
C ILE A 229 -2.56 2.96 -23.21
N GLN A 230 -2.18 2.12 -24.19
CA GLN A 230 -2.07 2.51 -25.59
C GLN A 230 -3.39 3.08 -26.11
N GLY A 231 -3.36 4.32 -26.59
CA GLY A 231 -4.53 4.99 -27.17
C GLY A 231 -5.59 5.46 -26.15
N HIS A 232 -5.36 5.28 -24.85
CA HIS A 232 -6.37 5.58 -23.84
C HIS A 232 -5.92 6.64 -22.85
N SER A 233 -6.82 7.60 -22.58
CA SER A 233 -6.64 8.55 -21.48
C SER A 233 -7.16 7.98 -20.16
N MET A 234 -6.57 8.41 -19.06
CA MET A 234 -6.84 7.90 -17.72
C MET A 234 -7.27 9.05 -16.81
N LYS A 235 -8.50 8.99 -16.29
CA LYS A 235 -9.01 9.99 -15.33
C LYS A 235 -8.67 9.55 -13.91
N LEU A 236 -7.79 10.26 -13.22
CA LEU A 236 -7.39 9.97 -11.84
C LEU A 236 -8.53 10.33 -10.87
N VAL A 237 -9.02 9.34 -10.12
CA VAL A 237 -10.17 9.50 -9.21
C VAL A 237 -9.87 9.17 -7.74
N GLU A 238 -8.74 8.52 -7.47
CA GLU A 238 -8.31 8.14 -6.12
C GLU A 238 -6.77 8.11 -6.04
N VAL A 239 -6.23 8.55 -4.91
CA VAL A 239 -4.84 8.34 -4.50
C VAL A 239 -4.85 7.90 -3.03
N GLU A 240 -4.35 6.70 -2.76
CA GLU A 240 -4.10 6.15 -1.41
C GLU A 240 -5.35 6.18 -0.50
N GLY A 241 -6.52 5.88 -1.07
CA GLY A 241 -7.81 5.93 -0.37
C GLY A 241 -8.48 7.29 -0.30
N SER A 242 -7.88 8.34 -0.88
CA SER A 242 -8.44 9.69 -0.93
C SER A 242 -8.93 10.02 -2.33
N HIS A 243 -10.17 10.51 -2.43
CA HIS A 243 -10.71 10.98 -3.71
C HIS A 243 -10.02 12.24 -4.19
N THR A 244 -9.76 12.34 -5.49
CA THR A 244 -9.05 13.47 -6.10
C THR A 244 -9.99 14.42 -6.86
N LEU A 245 -9.55 15.66 -7.04
CA LEU A 245 -10.02 16.50 -8.14
C LEU A 245 -9.57 15.83 -9.44
N GLN A 246 -10.54 15.50 -10.30
CA GLN A 246 -10.35 14.51 -11.35
C GLN A 246 -9.61 15.09 -12.56
N ASN A 247 -8.29 14.94 -12.56
CA ASN A 247 -7.44 15.26 -13.70
C ASN A 247 -7.32 14.07 -14.65
N THR A 248 -7.07 14.35 -15.93
CA THR A 248 -6.87 13.32 -16.96
C THR A 248 -5.41 13.28 -17.38
N TYR A 249 -4.86 12.07 -17.50
CA TYR A 249 -3.46 11.81 -17.83
C TYR A 249 -3.35 10.77 -18.94
N THR A 250 -2.32 10.88 -19.76
CA THR A 250 -1.94 9.85 -20.74
C THR A 250 -0.95 8.83 -20.15
N SER A 251 -0.23 9.21 -19.09
CA SER A 251 0.62 8.33 -18.28
C SER A 251 0.72 8.86 -16.86
N LEU A 252 1.02 7.98 -15.91
CA LEU A 252 1.13 8.32 -14.48
C LEU A 252 2.39 7.69 -13.88
N ASP A 253 3.20 8.51 -13.21
CA ASP A 253 4.26 8.02 -12.32
C ASP A 253 3.66 7.60 -10.97
N ILE A 254 4.00 6.40 -10.50
CA ILE A 254 3.54 5.79 -9.24
C ILE A 254 4.77 5.33 -8.47
N HIS A 255 5.03 5.98 -7.35
CA HIS A 255 6.20 5.70 -6.51
C HIS A 255 5.96 4.48 -5.61
N LEU A 256 7.03 3.94 -5.03
CA LEU A 256 6.96 2.74 -4.20
C LEU A 256 5.99 2.95 -3.03
N GLY A 257 5.09 1.98 -2.82
CA GLY A 257 4.09 2.04 -1.74
C GLY A 257 2.79 2.75 -2.12
N GLN A 258 2.76 3.54 -3.20
CA GLN A 258 1.57 4.27 -3.60
C GLN A 258 0.55 3.39 -4.32
N SER A 259 -0.73 3.78 -4.20
CA SER A 259 -1.85 3.16 -4.90
C SER A 259 -2.77 4.20 -5.50
N TYR A 260 -2.99 4.19 -6.81
CA TYR A 260 -3.86 5.13 -7.53
C TYR A 260 -5.05 4.40 -8.14
N SER A 261 -6.20 5.07 -8.28
CA SER A 261 -7.27 4.60 -9.17
C SER A 261 -7.52 5.54 -10.33
N VAL A 262 -7.65 4.96 -11.52
CA VAL A 262 -8.05 5.69 -12.72
C VAL A 262 -9.30 5.09 -13.35
N LEU A 263 -10.13 5.95 -13.94
CA LEU A 263 -11.20 5.55 -14.84
C LEU A 263 -10.72 5.61 -16.29
N VAL A 264 -11.00 4.55 -17.04
CA VAL A 264 -10.62 4.40 -18.45
C VAL A 264 -11.85 3.97 -19.23
N THR A 265 -12.21 4.75 -20.24
CA THR A 265 -13.30 4.39 -21.17
C THR A 265 -12.70 3.64 -22.34
N ALA A 266 -13.26 2.48 -22.68
CA ALA A 266 -12.86 1.68 -23.84
C ALA A 266 -13.41 2.29 -25.14
N ASP A 267 -12.97 3.50 -25.47
CA ASP A 267 -13.47 4.34 -26.56
C ASP A 267 -12.78 4.11 -27.90
N GLN A 268 -11.73 3.30 -27.92
CA GLN A 268 -10.98 2.98 -29.14
C GLN A 268 -11.69 1.92 -30.02
N PRO A 269 -11.30 1.77 -31.31
CA PRO A 269 -11.78 0.68 -32.17
C PRO A 269 -11.62 -0.71 -31.53
N VAL A 270 -12.46 -1.67 -31.92
CA VAL A 270 -12.41 -3.04 -31.38
C VAL A 270 -11.13 -3.74 -31.85
N GLN A 271 -10.10 -3.70 -31.01
CA GLN A 271 -8.84 -4.42 -31.12
C GLN A 271 -8.20 -4.49 -29.72
N ASP A 272 -7.11 -5.25 -29.57
CA ASP A 272 -6.38 -5.29 -28.30
C ASP A 272 -5.35 -4.17 -28.20
N TYR A 273 -5.14 -3.66 -26.99
CA TYR A 273 -4.22 -2.55 -26.70
C TYR A 273 -3.21 -2.92 -25.62
N TYR A 274 -2.01 -2.35 -25.70
CA TYR A 274 -1.02 -2.51 -24.63
C TYR A 274 -1.39 -1.72 -23.37
N ILE A 275 -1.41 -2.40 -22.22
CA ILE A 275 -1.19 -1.76 -20.91
C ILE A 275 0.30 -1.84 -20.64
N VAL A 276 0.93 -0.72 -20.32
CA VAL A 276 2.39 -0.61 -20.22
C VAL A 276 2.81 -0.11 -18.85
N VAL A 277 3.80 -0.79 -18.27
CA VAL A 277 4.50 -0.36 -17.07
C VAL A 277 5.98 -0.26 -17.38
N SER A 278 6.61 0.89 -17.10
CA SER A 278 8.06 1.08 -17.28
C SER A 278 8.74 1.71 -16.06
N SER A 279 10.02 1.43 -15.84
CA SER A 279 10.76 1.98 -14.70
C SER A 279 11.08 3.46 -14.92
N ARG A 280 11.12 4.22 -13.82
CA ARG A 280 11.43 5.65 -13.80
C ARG A 280 12.69 5.92 -12.98
N PHE A 281 13.42 6.97 -13.36
CA PHE A 281 14.64 7.42 -12.66
C PHE A 281 15.71 6.31 -12.54
N THR A 282 15.86 5.53 -13.61
CA THR A 282 16.79 4.39 -13.66
C THR A 282 17.76 4.56 -14.83
N THR A 283 18.97 3.99 -14.69
CA THR A 283 20.00 4.00 -15.73
C THR A 283 19.58 3.24 -16.98
N ARG A 284 18.84 2.13 -16.79
CA ARG A 284 18.22 1.33 -17.85
C ARG A 284 16.71 1.30 -17.64
N VAL A 285 15.95 1.59 -18.69
CA VAL A 285 14.48 1.50 -18.64
C VAL A 285 14.06 0.04 -18.79
N LEU A 286 13.45 -0.51 -17.74
CA LEU A 286 12.71 -1.77 -17.81
C LEU A 286 11.28 -1.47 -18.27
N THR A 287 10.73 -2.33 -19.12
CA THR A 287 9.34 -2.24 -19.56
C THR A 287 8.70 -3.62 -19.52
N THR A 288 7.46 -3.69 -19.05
CA THR A 288 6.60 -4.87 -19.14
C THR A 288 5.21 -4.44 -19.62
N THR A 289 4.47 -5.37 -20.19
CA THR A 289 3.15 -5.11 -20.76
C THR A 289 2.13 -6.13 -20.30
N ALA A 290 0.86 -5.72 -20.30
CA ALA A 290 -0.31 -6.56 -20.23
C ALA A 290 -1.24 -6.23 -21.41
N ILE A 291 -2.23 -7.07 -21.65
CA ILE A 291 -3.17 -6.91 -22.77
C ILE A 291 -4.48 -6.32 -22.23
N LEU A 292 -4.91 -5.19 -22.79
CA LEU A 292 -6.30 -4.72 -22.69
C LEU A 292 -7.07 -5.33 -23.87
N HIS A 293 -7.78 -6.42 -23.61
CA HIS A 293 -8.52 -7.17 -24.62
C HIS A 293 -9.95 -6.61 -24.73
N TYR A 294 -10.36 -6.28 -25.94
CA TYR A 294 -11.76 -5.92 -26.19
C TYR A 294 -12.55 -7.19 -26.45
N SER A 295 -13.68 -7.43 -25.75
CA SER A 295 -14.41 -8.72 -25.74
C SER A 295 -14.77 -9.34 -27.10
N TYR A 296 -14.80 -8.53 -28.17
CA TYR A 296 -15.10 -8.97 -29.55
C TYR A 296 -13.94 -8.76 -30.52
N SER A 297 -12.74 -8.53 -29.99
CA SER A 297 -11.52 -8.36 -30.76
C SER A 297 -11.02 -9.71 -31.28
N SER A 298 -10.78 -9.77 -32.59
CA SER A 298 -9.98 -10.82 -33.24
C SER A 298 -8.56 -10.35 -33.57
N LYS A 299 -8.23 -9.10 -33.23
CA LYS A 299 -6.95 -8.46 -33.52
C LYS A 299 -6.16 -8.30 -32.23
N GLY A 300 -5.08 -9.08 -32.12
CA GLY A 300 -4.13 -8.91 -31.03
C GLY A 300 -3.45 -7.53 -31.04
N VAL A 301 -2.73 -7.25 -29.96
CA VAL A 301 -1.99 -5.99 -29.79
C VAL A 301 -1.08 -5.74 -31.00
N SER A 302 -1.11 -4.52 -31.52
CA SER A 302 -0.36 -4.14 -32.72
C SER A 302 0.25 -2.75 -32.60
N GLY A 303 1.24 -2.46 -33.46
CA GLY A 303 2.01 -1.22 -33.42
C GLY A 303 3.08 -1.19 -32.31
N PRO A 304 3.80 -0.07 -32.20
CA PRO A 304 4.84 0.09 -31.18
C PRO A 304 4.23 0.23 -29.79
N VAL A 305 4.91 -0.34 -28.79
CA VAL A 305 4.58 -0.11 -27.38
C VAL A 305 4.74 1.39 -27.09
N PRO A 306 3.72 2.08 -26.53
CA PRO A 306 3.81 3.49 -26.21
C PRO A 306 5.06 3.81 -25.40
N ILE A 307 5.81 4.84 -25.80
CA ILE A 307 6.99 5.29 -25.05
C ILE A 307 6.52 6.06 -23.82
N GLY A 308 7.21 5.88 -22.70
CA GLY A 308 6.96 6.60 -21.45
C GLY A 308 8.14 7.51 -21.07
N PRO A 309 7.96 8.40 -20.09
CA PRO A 309 9.06 9.17 -19.53
C PRO A 309 10.10 8.23 -18.89
N THR A 310 11.36 8.65 -18.89
CA THR A 310 12.50 7.81 -18.48
C THR A 310 13.16 8.37 -17.22
N THR A 311 13.95 9.43 -17.34
CA THR A 311 14.67 10.09 -16.23
C THR A 311 14.18 11.50 -15.95
N GLN A 312 13.28 12.05 -16.75
CA GLN A 312 12.80 13.42 -16.61
C GLN A 312 12.05 13.60 -15.28
N ILE A 313 12.49 14.53 -14.42
CA ILE A 313 11.88 14.78 -13.10
C ILE A 313 10.71 15.76 -13.18
N ALA A 314 10.80 16.75 -14.09
CA ALA A 314 9.83 17.85 -14.17
C ALA A 314 8.37 17.36 -14.36
N SER A 315 8.15 16.36 -15.22
CA SER A 315 6.80 15.79 -15.43
C SER A 315 6.24 15.11 -14.18
N SER A 316 7.08 14.40 -13.43
CA SER A 316 6.70 13.74 -12.18
C SER A 316 6.35 14.76 -11.09
N LEU A 317 7.13 15.84 -10.98
CA LEU A 317 6.83 16.94 -10.05
C LEU A 317 5.56 17.68 -10.43
N SER A 318 5.36 17.97 -11.72
CA SER A 318 4.12 18.59 -12.21
C SER A 318 2.91 17.70 -11.94
N GLN A 319 3.03 16.38 -12.13
CA GLN A 319 1.99 15.44 -11.75
C GLN A 319 1.69 15.51 -10.26
N ALA A 320 2.68 15.36 -9.39
CA ALA A 320 2.49 15.43 -7.94
C ALA A 320 1.83 16.77 -7.53
N ARG A 321 2.28 17.89 -8.09
CA ARG A 321 1.71 19.22 -7.87
C ARG A 321 0.32 19.41 -8.46
N SER A 322 -0.13 18.58 -9.39
CA SER A 322 -1.49 18.66 -9.95
C SER A 322 -2.52 17.86 -9.14
N ILE A 323 -2.08 16.86 -8.36
CA ILE A 323 -2.96 16.02 -7.56
C ILE A 323 -3.47 16.83 -6.37
N ARG A 324 -4.80 16.93 -6.25
CA ARG A 324 -5.49 17.60 -5.15
C ARG A 324 -6.61 16.71 -4.67
N TRP A 325 -6.83 16.65 -3.36
CA TRP A 325 -7.96 15.91 -2.81
C TRP A 325 -9.28 16.65 -3.06
N ASN A 326 -10.32 15.91 -3.39
CA ASN A 326 -11.67 16.42 -3.47
C ASN A 326 -12.29 16.46 -2.07
N LEU A 327 -12.25 17.64 -1.45
CA LEU A 327 -12.72 17.84 -0.08
C LEU A 327 -14.25 17.83 0.07
N THR A 328 -15.00 17.89 -1.04
CA THR A 328 -16.47 17.83 -1.02
C THR A 328 -16.99 16.41 -1.17
N ALA A 329 -16.15 15.45 -1.57
CA ALA A 329 -16.55 14.06 -1.70
C ALA A 329 -16.96 13.45 -0.35
N SER A 330 -17.98 12.57 -0.39
CA SER A 330 -18.33 11.71 0.73
C SER A 330 -17.32 10.55 0.79
N GLY A 331 -16.78 10.22 1.96
CA GLY A 331 -15.69 9.25 2.10
C GLY A 331 -14.64 9.68 3.12
N PRO A 332 -13.58 8.90 3.37
CA PRO A 332 -12.71 9.01 4.54
C PRO A 332 -12.23 10.44 4.76
N ARG A 333 -12.85 11.11 5.72
CA ARG A 333 -12.28 12.32 6.31
C ARG A 333 -11.36 11.79 7.40
N PRO A 334 -10.07 12.16 7.43
CA PRO A 334 -9.21 11.89 8.57
C PRO A 334 -9.74 12.40 9.93
N ASN A 335 -10.92 13.04 9.97
CA ASN A 335 -11.57 13.52 11.18
C ASN A 335 -13.11 13.31 11.15
N PRO A 336 -13.70 12.67 12.18
CA PRO A 336 -15.15 12.61 12.40
C PRO A 336 -15.83 13.95 12.71
N GLN A 337 -15.10 15.03 12.93
CA GLN A 337 -15.66 16.36 13.23
C GLN A 337 -15.41 17.33 12.06
N GLY A 338 -16.49 17.65 11.34
CA GLY A 338 -16.51 18.35 10.06
C GLY A 338 -16.18 19.85 10.08
N SER A 339 -15.10 20.28 10.72
CA SER A 339 -14.69 21.69 10.64
C SER A 339 -13.22 21.89 10.97
N TYR A 340 -12.33 21.51 10.06
CA TYR A 340 -11.00 22.10 10.01
C TYR A 340 -10.67 22.51 8.58
N HIS A 341 -10.57 23.82 8.37
CA HIS A 341 -9.76 24.36 7.29
C HIS A 341 -8.32 23.97 7.62
N TYR A 342 -7.82 22.87 7.05
CA TYR A 342 -6.50 22.32 7.39
C TYR A 342 -5.36 23.33 7.18
N GLY A 343 -5.52 24.27 6.23
CA GLY A 343 -4.61 25.41 6.06
C GLY A 343 -4.66 26.48 7.17
N LEU A 344 -5.61 26.40 8.10
CA LEU A 344 -5.73 27.27 9.28
C LEU A 344 -5.33 26.55 10.58
N ILE A 345 -4.96 25.26 10.52
CA ILE A 345 -4.50 24.53 11.70
C ILE A 345 -3.12 25.06 12.07
N LYS A 346 -2.99 25.60 13.28
CA LYS A 346 -1.69 26.00 13.83
C LYS A 346 -0.87 24.75 14.13
N THR A 347 0.25 24.58 13.43
CA THR A 347 1.20 23.50 13.68
C THR A 347 1.79 23.65 15.09
N SER A 348 1.84 22.55 15.84
CA SER A 348 2.43 22.50 17.17
C SER A 348 3.96 22.54 17.09
N ARG A 349 4.53 21.89 16.06
CA ARG A 349 5.95 21.95 15.71
C ARG A 349 6.18 21.48 14.27
N THR A 350 7.37 21.80 13.77
CA THR A 350 7.89 21.29 12.50
C THR A 350 9.04 20.33 12.78
N ILE A 351 9.06 19.21 12.06
CA ILE A 351 10.13 18.23 12.04
C ILE A 351 10.69 18.19 10.61
N MET A 352 11.99 18.35 10.45
CA MET A 352 12.67 18.15 9.17
C MET A 352 13.46 16.85 9.20
N LEU A 353 13.07 15.89 8.35
CA LEU A 353 13.70 14.58 8.22
C LEU A 353 14.60 14.59 6.99
N ALA A 354 15.91 14.63 7.20
CA ALA A 354 16.88 14.54 6.11
C ALA A 354 17.45 13.13 5.99
N ASN A 355 17.35 12.54 4.80
CA ASN A 355 18.00 11.26 4.52
C ASN A 355 19.47 11.44 4.14
N SER A 356 20.27 10.44 4.47
CA SER A 356 21.67 10.33 4.03
C SER A 356 22.10 8.88 3.85
N ALA A 357 23.15 8.67 3.05
CA ALA A 357 23.78 7.37 2.79
C ALA A 357 25.22 7.28 3.39
N PRO A 358 25.40 7.28 4.72
CA PRO A 358 26.72 7.25 5.35
C PRO A 358 27.37 5.86 5.33
N TYR A 359 28.70 5.84 5.44
CA TYR A 359 29.47 4.65 5.80
C TYR A 359 29.67 4.59 7.31
N ILE A 360 29.16 3.54 7.96
CA ILE A 360 29.33 3.31 9.40
C ILE A 360 29.98 1.94 9.61
N ASN A 361 31.11 1.90 10.31
CA ASN A 361 31.89 0.68 10.57
C ASN A 361 32.19 -0.14 9.29
N GLY A 362 32.60 0.55 8.22
CA GLY A 362 32.97 -0.06 6.94
C GLY A 362 31.79 -0.59 6.09
N LYS A 363 30.54 -0.29 6.47
CA LYS A 363 29.34 -0.69 5.71
C LYS A 363 28.53 0.53 5.26
N GLN A 364 28.03 0.49 4.03
CA GLN A 364 27.00 1.42 3.57
C GLN A 364 25.76 1.27 4.46
N ARG A 365 25.27 2.39 4.97
CA ARG A 365 24.03 2.49 5.75
C ARG A 365 23.18 3.62 5.19
N TYR A 366 21.93 3.67 5.64
CA TYR A 366 21.03 4.78 5.44
C TYR A 366 20.64 5.35 6.80
N ALA A 367 20.54 6.67 6.87
CA ALA A 367 20.24 7.38 8.10
C ALA A 367 19.20 8.48 7.87
N VAL A 368 18.49 8.82 8.93
CA VAL A 368 17.57 9.95 9.00
C VAL A 368 18.04 10.84 10.14
N ASN A 369 18.32 12.12 9.85
CA ASN A 369 18.89 13.07 10.82
C ASN A 369 20.09 12.47 11.60
N SER A 370 21.02 11.87 10.86
CA SER A 370 22.22 11.20 11.36
C SER A 370 21.99 9.89 12.15
N VAL A 371 20.74 9.45 12.35
CA VAL A 371 20.47 8.16 12.98
C VAL A 371 20.25 7.08 11.92
N SER A 372 21.11 6.06 11.91
CA SER A 372 20.86 4.81 11.19
C SER A 372 20.16 3.84 12.14
N PHE A 373 18.88 3.60 11.88
CA PHE A 373 18.02 2.82 12.79
C PHE A 373 18.50 1.37 12.90
N VAL A 374 18.64 0.89 14.15
CA VAL A 374 18.91 -0.52 14.44
C VAL A 374 17.64 -1.16 15.02
N PRO A 375 17.08 -2.20 14.36
CA PRO A 375 15.95 -2.93 14.91
C PRO A 375 16.36 -3.70 16.19
N PRO A 376 15.66 -3.52 17.32
CA PRO A 376 15.93 -4.26 18.55
C PRO A 376 15.33 -5.67 18.51
N ASP A 377 15.76 -6.60 19.38
CA ASP A 377 15.18 -7.95 19.44
C ASP A 377 13.75 -7.97 20.00
N THR A 378 13.38 -6.95 20.79
CA THR A 378 12.04 -6.78 21.36
C THR A 378 11.31 -5.67 20.59
N PRO A 379 10.11 -5.92 20.01
CA PRO A 379 9.36 -4.89 19.32
C PRO A 379 9.15 -3.64 20.19
N LEU A 380 9.31 -2.46 19.60
CA LEU A 380 9.21 -1.16 20.28
C LEU A 380 7.89 -1.04 21.06
N LYS A 381 6.78 -1.43 20.43
CA LYS A 381 5.46 -1.39 21.07
C LYS A 381 5.37 -2.31 22.30
N LEU A 382 5.99 -3.49 22.22
CA LEU A 382 6.01 -4.45 23.32
C LEU A 382 6.85 -3.92 24.48
N ALA A 383 8.02 -3.36 24.17
CA ALA A 383 8.90 -2.75 25.16
C ALA A 383 8.26 -1.53 25.84
N ASP A 384 7.56 -0.68 25.08
CA ASP A 384 6.82 0.46 25.60
C ASP A 384 5.68 0.01 26.54
N TYR A 385 4.85 -0.94 26.08
CA TYR A 385 3.71 -1.43 26.85
C TYR A 385 4.11 -2.09 28.18
N PHE A 386 5.16 -2.90 28.17
CA PHE A 386 5.67 -3.59 29.36
C PHE A 386 6.77 -2.82 30.11
N GLN A 387 7.08 -1.58 29.68
CA GLN A 387 8.11 -0.73 30.29
C GLN A 387 9.49 -1.41 30.40
N ILE A 388 9.90 -2.15 29.37
CA ILE A 388 11.17 -2.87 29.34
C ILE A 388 12.30 -1.86 29.08
N PRO A 389 13.25 -1.67 30.02
CA PRO A 389 14.29 -0.67 29.88
C PRO A 389 15.34 -1.07 28.82
N GLY A 390 15.97 -0.07 28.21
CA GLY A 390 17.14 -0.28 27.33
C GLY A 390 16.83 -0.77 25.91
N VAL A 391 15.56 -0.90 25.52
CA VAL A 391 15.19 -1.36 24.16
C VAL A 391 15.25 -0.24 23.12
N PHE A 392 14.81 0.96 23.49
CA PHE A 392 14.81 2.13 22.60
C PHE A 392 15.02 3.41 23.40
N SER A 393 15.30 4.50 22.68
CA SER A 393 15.48 5.81 23.29
C SER A 393 14.54 6.83 22.65
N VAL A 394 13.69 7.45 23.46
CA VAL A 394 12.76 8.50 23.00
C VAL A 394 13.48 9.84 22.94
N GLY A 395 13.31 10.58 21.85
CA GLY A 395 13.80 11.95 21.70
C GLY A 395 15.30 12.07 21.40
N THR A 396 16.00 10.96 21.13
CA THR A 396 17.44 10.96 20.80
C THR A 396 17.73 11.28 19.35
N ILE A 397 16.77 11.07 18.45
CA ILE A 397 16.83 11.57 17.09
C ILE A 397 16.36 13.04 17.06
N SER A 398 17.18 13.91 16.48
CA SER A 398 16.88 15.34 16.38
C SER A 398 15.69 15.61 15.47
N SER A 399 14.86 16.61 15.81
CA SER A 399 13.77 17.09 14.96
C SER A 399 14.25 17.79 13.68
N PHE A 400 15.52 18.20 13.63
CA PHE A 400 16.15 18.82 12.47
C PHE A 400 17.50 18.16 12.19
N PRO A 401 17.95 18.08 10.92
CA PRO A 401 19.28 17.56 10.64
C PRO A 401 20.34 18.42 11.29
N THR A 402 21.28 17.77 11.97
CA THR A 402 22.36 18.44 12.70
C THR A 402 23.63 18.62 11.87
N GLY A 403 23.72 17.98 10.70
CA GLY A 403 24.95 17.89 9.90
C GLY A 403 26.05 17.03 10.56
N GLY A 404 25.75 16.40 11.70
CA GLY A 404 26.69 15.54 12.42
C GLY A 404 26.91 14.19 11.74
N ASN A 405 28.01 13.52 12.12
CA ASN A 405 28.30 12.17 11.66
C ASN A 405 27.16 11.21 12.02
N ALA A 406 26.89 10.27 11.11
CA ALA A 406 25.85 9.29 11.35
C ALA A 406 26.29 8.21 12.35
N TYR A 407 25.33 7.72 13.13
CA TYR A 407 25.55 6.70 14.15
C TYR A 407 24.38 5.71 14.22
N LEU A 408 24.63 4.55 14.84
CA LEU A 408 23.63 3.49 15.01
C LEU A 408 22.85 3.71 16.30
N GLN A 409 21.53 3.71 16.23
CA GLN A 409 20.68 3.73 17.43
C GLN A 409 19.26 3.23 17.14
N THR A 410 18.60 2.68 18.15
CA THR A 410 17.15 2.44 18.17
C THR A 410 16.42 3.67 18.71
N SER A 411 16.40 4.75 17.92
CA SER A 411 15.78 6.02 18.30
C SER A 411 14.30 6.07 17.95
N VAL A 412 13.50 6.71 18.81
CA VAL A 412 12.07 6.96 18.62
C VAL A 412 11.79 8.45 18.75
N MET A 413 11.08 9.03 17.79
CA MET A 413 10.54 10.38 17.93
C MET A 413 9.30 10.34 18.82
N GLY A 414 9.34 11.02 19.96
CA GLY A 414 8.16 11.22 20.80
C GLY A 414 7.18 12.20 20.13
N ALA A 415 5.89 11.97 20.29
CA ALA A 415 4.83 12.87 19.87
C ALA A 415 3.69 12.87 20.89
N ASN A 416 3.04 14.02 21.05
CA ASN A 416 1.90 14.14 21.95
C ASN A 416 0.62 13.68 21.25
N PHE A 417 -0.32 13.10 22.01
CA PHE A 417 -1.61 12.71 21.45
C PHE A 417 -2.37 13.94 20.94
N ARG A 418 -2.84 13.89 19.68
CA ARG A 418 -3.52 14.99 18.96
C ARG A 418 -2.64 16.22 18.68
N GLU A 419 -1.33 16.05 18.69
CA GLU A 419 -0.41 17.06 18.19
C GLU A 419 -0.54 17.22 16.66
N TYR A 420 -0.54 18.46 16.17
CA TYR A 420 -0.47 18.74 14.74
C TYR A 420 0.98 19.01 14.35
N VAL A 421 1.59 18.06 13.64
CA VAL A 421 3.01 18.12 13.27
C VAL A 421 3.14 18.37 11.78
N GLU A 422 3.97 19.34 11.40
CA GLU A 422 4.45 19.48 10.04
C GLU A 422 5.73 18.66 9.87
N ILE A 423 5.78 17.82 8.83
CA ILE A 423 6.96 17.02 8.51
C ILE A 423 7.49 17.47 7.15
N VAL A 424 8.73 17.94 7.13
CA VAL A 424 9.46 18.32 5.92
C VAL A 424 10.46 17.21 5.60
N PHE A 425 10.29 16.56 4.45
CA PHE A 425 11.24 15.56 3.97
C PHE A 425 12.32 16.26 3.13
N GLN A 426 13.57 16.21 3.59
CA GLN A 426 14.71 16.81 2.93
C GLN A 426 15.56 15.70 2.29
N ASN A 427 15.73 15.75 0.98
CA ASN A 427 16.55 14.80 0.26
C ASN A 427 17.80 15.48 -0.30
N TRP A 428 18.98 15.02 0.09
CA TRP A 428 20.27 15.44 -0.47
C TRP A 428 20.90 14.39 -1.37
N GLU A 429 20.30 13.20 -1.44
CA GLU A 429 20.75 12.11 -2.29
C GLU A 429 20.27 12.34 -3.73
N ASP A 430 20.96 11.73 -4.68
CA ASP A 430 20.65 11.80 -6.12
C ASP A 430 19.54 10.82 -6.55
N THR A 431 18.90 10.16 -5.57
CA THR A 431 17.84 9.17 -5.78
C THR A 431 16.53 9.62 -5.15
N VAL A 432 15.42 9.30 -5.81
CA VAL A 432 14.08 9.55 -5.25
C VAL A 432 13.87 8.65 -4.03
N GLN A 433 13.40 9.24 -2.93
CA GLN A 433 13.04 8.53 -1.71
C GLN A 433 11.52 8.49 -1.56
N SER A 434 10.96 7.32 -1.24
CA SER A 434 9.55 7.16 -0.92
C SER A 434 9.39 6.96 0.58
N TRP A 435 8.64 7.86 1.21
CA TRP A 435 8.37 7.84 2.65
C TRP A 435 6.95 7.35 2.91
N HIS A 436 6.83 6.39 3.81
CA HIS A 436 5.55 5.82 4.25
C HIS A 436 5.44 5.96 5.76
N ILE A 437 4.25 6.30 6.24
CA ILE A 437 3.94 6.43 7.67
C ILE A 437 2.80 5.46 7.99
N ASP A 438 3.11 4.41 8.74
CA ASP A 438 2.10 3.47 9.21
C ASP A 438 1.11 4.14 10.17
N GLY A 439 -0.15 3.72 10.10
CA GLY A 439 -1.19 4.15 11.03
C GLY A 439 -1.83 5.52 10.75
N TYR A 440 -1.35 6.27 9.76
CA TYR A 440 -1.84 7.62 9.46
C TYR A 440 -2.01 7.86 7.97
N SER A 441 -2.88 8.82 7.64
CA SER A 441 -2.85 9.53 6.37
C SER A 441 -2.54 11.00 6.65
N PHE A 442 -1.83 11.66 5.74
CA PHE A 442 -1.38 13.04 5.91
C PHE A 442 -1.70 13.87 4.68
N PHE A 443 -1.71 15.19 4.84
CA PHE A 443 -1.90 16.14 3.74
C PHE A 443 -0.53 16.57 3.22
N VAL A 444 -0.32 16.45 1.91
CA VAL A 444 0.88 16.97 1.24
C VAL A 444 0.66 18.45 0.94
N MET A 445 1.46 19.32 1.57
CA MET A 445 1.26 20.78 1.54
C MET A 445 2.15 21.52 0.53
N GLY A 446 3.29 20.94 0.11
CA GLY A 446 4.25 21.60 -0.77
C GLY A 446 5.37 20.70 -1.25
#